data_AF-A0A813LS81-F1
#
_entry.id   AF-A0A813LS81-F1
#
_cell.length_a   1.000
_cell.length_b   1.000
_cell.length_c   1.000
_cell.angle_alpha   90.00
_cell.angle_beta   90.00
_cell.angle_gamma   90.00
#
_symmetry.space_group_name_H-M   'P 1'
#
loop_
_entity.id
_entity.type
_entity.pdbx_description
1 polymer ?
#
loop_
_entity_poly.entity_id
_entity_poly.type
_entity_poly.pdbx_seq_one_letter_code
_entity_poly.pdbx_strand_id
1 'polypeptide(L)'
;ERRFFSELKAEAIGRGLHDFYSQYEGQSWKNVISVGDSDFERLGTHTAIKEYVSSLSESTKCLRTISPTVQEVEVNGHLHRVRTKTMKLMEQPSIQELTEELKVLSSWLQNMVRLDDGFDLSLRDVDDGACLEAIDRHLRQGSAGSCAGS
;
A
#
# COMPACT_ATOMS: atom_id res chain seq x y z
N GLU A 1 4.17 1.42 23.45
CA GLU A 1 2.79 1.28 22.95
C GLU A 1 2.69 1.31 21.44
N ARG A 2 3.13 2.39 20.75
CA ARG A 2 2.97 2.50 19.28
C ARG A 2 3.52 1.33 18.45
N ARG A 3 4.73 0.87 18.78
CA ARG A 3 5.37 -0.27 18.11
C ARG A 3 4.60 -1.57 18.32
N PHE A 4 4.21 -1.85 19.56
CA PHE A 4 3.45 -3.04 19.93
C PHE A 4 2.12 -3.15 19.18
N PHE A 5 1.31 -2.08 19.14
CA PHE A 5 0.05 -2.09 18.39
C PHE A 5 0.24 -2.20 16.88
N SER A 6 1.31 -1.62 16.35
CA SER A 6 1.67 -1.77 14.93
C SER A 6 2.05 -3.22 14.59
N GLU A 7 2.76 -3.91 15.49
CA GLU A 7 3.13 -5.33 15.34
C GLU A 7 1.89 -6.24 15.42
N LEU A 8 0.97 -5.99 16.35
CA LEU A 8 -0.31 -6.72 16.40
C LEU A 8 -1.16 -6.51 15.13
N LYS A 9 -1.22 -5.28 14.63
CA LYS A 9 -1.88 -4.97 13.35
C LYS A 9 -1.18 -5.67 12.19
N ALA A 10 0.15 -5.72 12.17
CA ALA A 10 0.92 -6.40 11.14
C ALA A 10 0.55 -7.90 11.08
N GLU A 11 0.53 -8.58 12.23
CA GLU A 11 0.14 -9.99 12.31
C GLU A 11 -1.30 -10.21 11.80
N ALA A 12 -2.25 -9.36 12.22
CA ALA A 12 -3.64 -9.45 11.79
C ALA A 12 -3.80 -9.21 10.28
N ILE A 13 -3.15 -8.16 9.74
CA ILE A 13 -3.15 -7.84 8.30
C ILE A 13 -2.51 -8.98 7.51
N GLY A 14 -1.38 -9.50 7.98
CA GLY A 14 -0.65 -10.57 7.34
C GLY A 14 -1.47 -11.85 7.23
N ARG A 15 -2.19 -12.22 8.31
CA ARG A 15 -3.15 -13.34 8.29
C ARG A 15 -4.26 -13.13 7.27
N GLY A 16 -4.93 -11.97 7.29
CA GLY A 16 -6.02 -11.70 6.35
C GLY A 16 -5.57 -11.74 4.87
N LEU A 17 -4.39 -11.22 4.58
CA LEU A 17 -3.79 -11.29 3.24
C LEU A 17 -3.39 -12.73 2.88
N HIS A 18 -2.84 -13.50 3.82
CA HIS A 18 -2.52 -14.89 3.61
C HIS A 18 -3.77 -15.71 3.27
N ASP A 19 -4.85 -15.56 4.05
CA ASP A 19 -6.11 -16.28 3.84
C ASP A 19 -6.75 -15.92 2.49
N PHE A 20 -6.60 -14.68 2.03
CA PHE A 20 -7.10 -14.25 0.72
C PHE A 20 -6.26 -14.81 -0.44
N TYR A 21 -4.93 -14.70 -0.36
CA TYR A 21 -4.02 -15.08 -1.44
C TYR A 21 -3.58 -16.56 -1.39
N SER A 22 -4.06 -17.36 -0.43
CA SER A 22 -3.81 -18.80 -0.35
C SER A 22 -4.97 -19.64 -0.92
N GLN A 23 -6.04 -19.00 -1.40
CA GLN A 23 -7.21 -19.68 -1.95
C GLN A 23 -6.90 -20.48 -3.22
N TYR A 24 -5.87 -20.05 -3.97
CA TYR A 24 -5.45 -20.71 -5.21
C TYR A 24 -3.93 -20.87 -5.24
N GLU A 25 -3.47 -21.97 -5.82
CA GLU A 25 -2.04 -22.25 -5.98
C GLU A 25 -1.36 -21.19 -6.85
N GLY A 26 -0.14 -20.78 -6.46
CA GLY A 26 0.68 -19.83 -7.20
C GLY A 26 0.26 -18.36 -7.05
N GLN A 27 -0.74 -18.05 -6.24
CA GLN A 27 -1.06 -16.67 -5.90
C GLN A 27 0.04 -16.03 -5.03
N SER A 28 0.25 -14.74 -5.25
CA SER A 28 1.15 -13.92 -4.45
C SER A 28 0.54 -12.56 -4.23
N TRP A 29 0.99 -11.88 -3.18
CA TRP A 29 0.49 -10.56 -2.85
C TRP A 29 0.99 -9.57 -3.89
N LYS A 30 0.09 -8.96 -4.67
CA LYS A 30 0.46 -8.04 -5.76
C LYS A 30 0.26 -6.57 -5.38
N ASN A 31 -0.97 -6.25 -4.99
CA ASN A 31 -1.39 -4.89 -4.66
C ASN A 31 -2.10 -4.92 -3.31
N VAL A 32 -1.54 -4.22 -2.32
CA VAL A 32 -2.11 -4.08 -0.99
C VAL A 32 -2.38 -2.61 -0.73
N ILE A 33 -3.66 -2.29 -0.54
CA ILE A 33 -4.13 -0.94 -0.24
C ILE A 33 -4.64 -0.93 1.20
N SER A 34 -4.16 0.01 2.00
CA SER A 34 -4.59 0.20 3.38
C SER A 34 -5.02 1.65 3.58
N VAL A 35 -6.22 1.81 4.13
CA VAL A 35 -6.83 3.12 4.44
C VAL A 35 -7.28 3.08 5.89
N GLY A 36 -6.86 4.07 6.67
CA GLY A 36 -7.19 4.15 8.10
C GLY A 36 -6.76 5.49 8.68
N ASP A 37 -7.22 5.83 9.88
CA ASP A 37 -6.95 7.10 10.56
C ASP A 37 -5.74 7.03 11.51
N SER A 38 -5.23 5.84 11.80
CA SER A 38 -4.10 5.67 12.72
C SER A 38 -2.80 5.28 12.03
N ASP A 39 -1.68 5.57 12.70
CA ASP A 39 -0.37 5.09 12.25
C ASP A 39 -0.22 3.56 12.39
N PHE A 40 -1.10 2.89 13.15
CA PHE A 40 -1.00 1.44 13.36
C PHE A 40 -1.39 0.65 12.11
N GLU A 41 -2.43 1.05 11.37
CA GLU A 41 -2.78 0.41 10.09
C GLU A 41 -1.67 0.66 9.06
N ARG A 42 -1.19 1.91 8.96
CA ARG A 42 -0.11 2.28 8.04
C ARG A 42 1.15 1.47 8.31
N LEU A 43 1.70 1.58 9.52
CA LEU A 43 2.94 0.88 9.88
C LEU A 43 2.76 -0.64 9.91
N GLY A 44 1.62 -1.12 10.42
CA GLY A 44 1.29 -2.54 10.43
C GLY A 44 1.27 -3.14 9.02
N THR A 45 0.71 -2.42 8.04
CA THR A 45 0.72 -2.85 6.64
C THR A 45 2.15 -2.96 6.10
N HIS A 46 2.98 -1.94 6.30
CA HIS A 46 4.37 -1.98 5.84
C HIS A 46 5.16 -3.14 6.49
N THR A 47 4.97 -3.36 7.78
CA THR A 47 5.62 -4.46 8.51
C THR A 47 5.16 -5.81 7.97
N ALA A 48 3.86 -6.04 7.82
CA ALA A 48 3.31 -7.31 7.30
C ALA A 48 3.85 -7.63 5.90
N ILE A 49 3.94 -6.62 5.02
CA ILE A 49 4.50 -6.78 3.67
C ILE A 49 5.98 -7.11 3.73
N LYS A 50 6.75 -6.40 4.56
CA LYS A 50 8.18 -6.64 4.73
C LYS A 50 8.46 -8.05 5.25
N GLU A 51 7.67 -8.53 6.21
CA GLU A 51 7.77 -9.90 6.74
C GLU A 51 7.44 -10.95 5.68
N TYR A 52 6.34 -10.76 4.94
CA TYR A 52 5.98 -11.63 3.83
C TYR A 52 7.07 -11.70 2.76
N VAL A 53 7.61 -10.57 2.33
CA VAL A 53 8.67 -10.55 1.32
C VAL A 53 9.97 -11.17 1.86
N SER A 54 10.29 -10.93 3.14
CA SER A 54 11.47 -11.51 3.79
C SER A 54 11.38 -13.05 3.83
N SER A 55 10.21 -13.61 4.16
CA SER A 55 10.02 -15.06 4.20
C SER A 55 10.13 -15.73 2.83
N LEU A 56 9.74 -15.02 1.75
CA LEU A 56 10.01 -15.48 0.38
C LEU A 56 11.50 -15.44 0.03
N SER A 57 12.24 -14.44 0.53
CA SER A 57 13.68 -14.31 0.29
C SER A 57 14.54 -15.31 1.09
N GLU A 58 14.05 -15.84 2.20
CA GLU A 58 14.71 -16.97 2.86
C GLU A 58 14.75 -18.21 1.95
N SER A 59 13.74 -18.34 1.09
CA SER A 59 13.69 -19.36 0.05
C SER A 59 14.54 -18.99 -1.18
N THR A 60 14.90 -17.71 -1.35
CA THR A 60 15.55 -17.18 -2.56
C THR A 60 16.46 -15.97 -2.30
N LYS A 61 17.75 -16.05 -2.69
CA LYS A 61 18.77 -15.01 -2.38
C LYS A 61 18.59 -13.64 -3.06
N CYS A 62 17.45 -13.36 -3.69
CA CYS A 62 17.25 -12.20 -4.56
C CYS A 62 16.07 -11.34 -4.08
N LEU A 63 16.30 -10.55 -3.03
CA LEU A 63 15.42 -9.46 -2.61
C LEU A 63 15.90 -8.13 -3.22
N ARG A 64 15.00 -7.40 -3.87
CA ARG A 64 15.24 -6.07 -4.42
C ARG A 64 14.21 -5.09 -3.85
N THR A 65 14.66 -4.15 -3.04
CA THR A 65 13.85 -3.01 -2.64
C THR A 65 13.93 -1.96 -3.74
N ILE A 66 12.87 -1.77 -4.52
CA ILE A 66 12.78 -0.69 -5.51
C ILE A 66 12.56 0.63 -4.79
N SER A 67 11.63 0.63 -3.84
CA SER A 67 11.30 1.77 -3.00
C SER A 67 10.78 1.27 -1.64
N PRO A 68 10.60 2.15 -0.63
CA PRO A 68 9.98 1.75 0.63
C PRO A 68 8.56 1.16 0.48
N THR A 69 7.88 1.46 -0.63
CA THR A 69 6.50 1.06 -0.93
C THR A 69 6.41 -0.04 -2.00
N VAL A 70 7.53 -0.40 -2.64
CA VAL A 70 7.59 -1.43 -3.68
C VAL A 70 8.76 -2.36 -3.45
N GLN A 71 8.44 -3.63 -3.21
CA GLN A 71 9.41 -4.69 -2.96
C GLN A 71 9.29 -5.76 -4.03
N GLU A 72 10.42 -6.29 -4.48
CA GLU A 72 10.52 -7.35 -5.47
C GLU A 72 11.36 -8.51 -4.95
N VAL A 73 10.90 -9.74 -5.17
CA VAL A 73 11.64 -10.96 -4.84
C VAL A 73 11.46 -11.98 -5.96
N GLU A 74 12.52 -12.65 -6.35
CA GLU A 74 12.45 -13.72 -7.35
C GLU A 74 12.22 -15.05 -6.64
N VAL A 75 11.11 -15.75 -6.90
CA VAL A 75 10.77 -17.05 -6.33
C VAL A 75 10.62 -18.05 -7.46
N ASN A 76 11.40 -19.14 -7.46
CA ASN A 76 11.36 -20.19 -8.49
C ASN A 76 11.47 -19.65 -9.94
N GLY A 77 12.28 -18.61 -10.17
CA GLY A 77 12.43 -17.98 -11.49
C GLY A 77 11.31 -17.00 -11.87
N HIS A 78 10.36 -16.74 -10.97
CA HIS A 78 9.28 -15.77 -11.17
C HIS A 78 9.50 -14.52 -10.30
N LEU A 79 9.37 -13.34 -10.90
CA LEU A 79 9.47 -12.08 -10.17
C LEU A 79 8.15 -11.76 -9.46
N HIS A 80 8.18 -11.75 -8.13
CA HIS A 80 7.07 -11.32 -7.29
C HIS A 80 7.27 -9.87 -6.88
N ARG A 81 6.40 -8.98 -7.39
CA ARG A 81 6.41 -7.56 -7.06
C ARG A 81 5.20 -7.21 -6.20
N VAL A 82 5.46 -6.77 -4.98
CA VAL A 82 4.46 -6.31 -4.02
C VAL A 82 4.43 -4.79 -3.98
N ARG A 83 3.26 -4.20 -4.22
CA ARG A 83 3.02 -2.75 -4.17
C ARG A 83 2.17 -2.43 -2.95
N THR A 84 2.73 -1.63 -2.05
CA THR A 84 2.09 -1.16 -0.83
C THR A 84 1.60 0.26 -1.04
N LYS A 85 0.31 0.48 -0.78
CA LYS A 85 -0.35 1.78 -0.91
C LYS A 85 -1.07 2.10 0.39
N THR A 86 -0.56 3.05 1.14
CA THR A 86 -1.12 3.46 2.43
C THR A 86 -1.65 4.88 2.33
N MET A 87 -2.86 5.09 2.83
CA MET A 87 -3.47 6.40 2.97
C MET A 87 -3.98 6.56 4.39
N LYS A 88 -3.21 7.30 5.19
CA LYS A 88 -3.58 7.65 6.56
C LYS A 88 -4.44 8.92 6.55
N LEU A 89 -5.67 8.79 7.02
CA LEU A 89 -6.61 9.87 7.24
C LEU A 89 -6.26 10.62 8.54
N MET A 90 -6.88 11.78 8.75
CA MET A 90 -6.73 12.59 9.94
C MET A 90 -7.28 11.86 11.16
N GLU A 91 -6.60 12.06 12.29
CA GLU A 91 -7.05 11.57 13.58
C GLU A 91 -8.05 12.57 14.16
N GLN A 92 -9.28 12.12 14.40
CA GLN A 92 -10.39 12.95 14.93
C GLN A 92 -10.74 14.16 14.05
N PRO A 93 -11.11 13.95 12.77
CA PRO A 93 -11.49 15.05 11.89
C PRO A 93 -12.82 15.68 12.33
N SER A 94 -12.97 16.98 12.10
CA SER A 94 -14.28 17.63 12.06
C SER A 94 -15.13 17.05 10.93
N ILE A 95 -16.44 17.30 10.95
CA ILE A 95 -17.35 16.84 9.90
C ILE A 95 -16.93 17.37 8.52
N GLN A 96 -16.45 18.61 8.47
CA GLN A 96 -16.00 19.22 7.22
C GLN A 96 -14.75 18.52 6.70
N GLU A 97 -13.73 18.37 7.55
CA GLU A 97 -12.49 17.66 7.22
C GLU A 97 -12.77 16.24 6.74
N LEU A 98 -13.56 15.46 7.48
CA LEU A 98 -13.93 14.10 7.09
C LEU A 98 -14.63 14.06 5.73
N THR A 99 -15.49 15.03 5.45
CA THR A 99 -16.19 15.13 4.17
C THR A 99 -15.21 15.39 3.02
N GLU A 100 -14.21 16.24 3.23
CA GLU A 100 -13.16 16.54 2.25
C GLU A 100 -12.24 15.32 2.03
N GLU A 101 -11.82 14.64 3.09
CA GLU A 101 -11.01 13.43 3.02
C GLU A 101 -11.71 12.32 2.23
N LEU A 102 -13.00 12.08 2.51
CA LEU A 102 -13.77 11.05 1.82
C LEU A 102 -14.00 11.39 0.34
N LYS A 103 -14.14 12.68 -0.01
CA LYS A 103 -14.22 13.12 -1.42
C LYS A 103 -12.92 12.83 -2.15
N VAL A 104 -11.78 13.16 -1.55
CA VAL A 104 -10.45 12.89 -2.12
C VAL A 104 -10.27 11.38 -2.30
N LEU A 105 -10.46 10.59 -1.24
CA LEU A 105 -10.35 9.13 -1.27
C LEU A 105 -11.24 8.52 -2.36
N SER A 106 -12.51 8.94 -2.45
CA SER A 106 -13.44 8.44 -3.47
C SER A 106 -12.98 8.76 -4.88
N SER A 107 -12.41 9.95 -5.10
CA SER A 107 -11.87 10.35 -6.41
C SER A 107 -10.59 9.60 -6.78
N TRP A 108 -9.80 9.20 -5.80
CA TRP A 108 -8.49 8.58 -5.99
C TRP A 108 -8.52 7.06 -6.01
N LEU A 109 -9.50 6.42 -5.37
CA LEU A 109 -9.52 4.97 -5.16
C LEU A 109 -9.34 4.17 -6.46
N GLN A 110 -10.02 4.57 -7.55
CA GLN A 110 -9.86 3.90 -8.85
C GLN A 110 -8.44 4.01 -9.39
N ASN A 111 -7.80 5.17 -9.24
CA ASN A 111 -6.43 5.39 -9.68
C ASN A 111 -5.43 4.67 -8.78
N MET A 112 -5.66 4.63 -7.47
CA MET A 112 -4.85 3.85 -6.52
C MET A 112 -4.84 2.35 -6.89
N VAL A 113 -6.01 1.81 -7.26
CA VAL A 113 -6.12 0.41 -7.71
C VAL A 113 -5.33 0.17 -9.00
N ARG A 114 -5.42 1.09 -9.96
CA ARG A 114 -4.75 0.96 -11.27
C ARG A 114 -3.26 1.28 -11.26
N LEU A 115 -2.78 2.04 -10.28
CA LEU A 115 -1.39 2.46 -10.19
C LEU A 115 -0.47 1.23 -10.08
N ASP A 116 0.47 1.09 -11.00
CA ASP A 116 1.46 -0.01 -10.98
C ASP A 116 2.69 0.30 -10.10
N ASP A 117 2.50 1.11 -9.06
CA ASP A 117 3.52 1.60 -8.14
C ASP A 117 2.98 1.62 -6.70
N GLY A 118 3.80 1.94 -5.71
CA GLY A 118 3.40 2.07 -4.30
C GLY A 118 3.60 3.49 -3.78
N PHE A 119 2.77 3.91 -2.83
CA PHE A 119 2.92 5.20 -2.16
C PHE A 119 2.55 5.08 -0.68
N ASP A 120 3.01 6.05 0.10
CA ASP A 120 2.71 6.12 1.52
C ASP A 120 2.33 7.55 1.89
N LEU A 121 1.04 7.77 2.12
CA LEU A 121 0.43 9.07 2.31
C LEU A 121 -0.17 9.21 3.72
N SER A 122 -0.02 10.40 4.30
CA SER A 122 -0.67 10.83 5.53
C SER A 122 -1.28 12.21 5.30
N LEU A 123 -2.62 12.31 5.34
CA LEU A 123 -3.35 13.56 5.08
C LEU A 123 -3.14 14.63 6.16
N ARG A 124 -2.72 14.22 7.37
CA ARG A 124 -2.31 15.15 8.42
C ARG A 124 -1.06 15.95 8.05
N ASP A 125 -0.18 15.37 7.24
CA ASP A 125 1.08 16.02 6.81
C ASP A 125 0.88 16.86 5.53
N VAL A 126 -0.36 16.95 5.04
CA VAL A 126 -0.70 17.66 3.82
C VAL A 126 -1.34 19.01 4.14
N ASP A 127 -0.56 19.89 4.77
CA ASP A 127 -0.93 21.31 4.95
C ASP A 127 -0.76 22.12 3.66
N ASP A 128 -0.13 21.55 2.63
CA ASP A 128 0.18 22.22 1.37
C ASP A 128 -0.59 21.58 0.20
N GLY A 129 -1.47 22.36 -0.43
CA GLY A 129 -2.23 21.94 -1.62
C GLY A 129 -1.32 21.43 -2.74
N ALA A 130 -0.06 21.88 -2.80
CA ALA A 130 0.92 21.38 -3.76
C ALA A 130 1.23 19.88 -3.59
N CYS A 131 1.18 19.35 -2.36
CA CYS A 131 1.41 17.93 -2.08
C CYS A 131 0.23 17.07 -2.56
N LEU A 132 -1.02 17.50 -2.33
CA LEU A 132 -2.21 16.83 -2.89
C LEU A 132 -2.19 16.82 -4.40
N GLU A 133 -1.81 17.94 -5.03
CA GLU A 133 -1.72 18.02 -6.49
C GLU A 133 -0.62 17.11 -7.05
N ALA A 134 0.53 16.99 -6.38
CA ALA A 134 1.59 16.08 -6.80
C ALA A 134 1.13 14.62 -6.75
N ILE A 135 0.38 14.23 -5.72
CA ILE A 135 -0.18 12.89 -5.57
C ILE A 135 -1.28 12.63 -6.60
N ASP A 136 -2.22 13.56 -6.77
CA ASP A 136 -3.28 13.46 -7.79
C ASP A 136 -2.67 13.29 -9.18
N ARG A 137 -1.61 14.06 -9.49
CA ARG A 137 -0.86 13.93 -10.73
C ARG A 137 -0.20 12.56 -10.86
N HIS A 138 0.47 12.05 -9.82
CA HIS A 138 1.10 10.74 -9.83
C HIS A 138 0.07 9.62 -10.06
N LEU A 139 -1.07 9.67 -9.36
CA LEU A 139 -2.17 8.72 -9.50
C LEU A 139 -2.79 8.73 -10.92
N ARG A 140 -2.89 9.91 -11.54
CA ARG A 140 -3.37 10.06 -12.92
C ARG A 140 -2.37 9.61 -13.97
N GLN A 141 -1.08 9.83 -13.75
CA GLN A 141 -0.03 9.39 -14.67
C GLN A 141 0.06 7.86 -14.73
N GLY A 142 -0.08 7.18 -13.58
CA GLY A 142 -0.10 5.72 -13.52
C GLY A 142 -1.31 5.08 -14.21
N SER A 143 -2.42 5.80 -14.35
CA SER A 143 -3.63 5.31 -15.03
C SER A 143 -3.62 5.52 -16.55
N ALA A 144 -2.71 6.34 -17.09
CA ALA A 144 -2.55 6.57 -18.52
C ALA A 144 -1.76 5.45 -19.24
N GLY A 145 -1.14 4.51 -18.51
CA GLY A 145 -0.24 3.49 -19.06
C GLY A 145 -0.88 2.19 -19.57
N SER A 146 -2.21 2.02 -19.52
CA SER A 146 -2.87 0.74 -19.87
C SER A 146 -3.65 0.73 -21.20
N CYS A 147 -3.58 1.79 -22.00
CA CYS A 147 -4.28 1.87 -23.29
C CYS A 147 -3.30 2.13 -24.46
N ALA A 148 -2.21 1.37 -24.54
CA ALA A 148 -1.38 1.28 -25.75
C ALA A 148 -0.67 -0.08 -25.78
N GLY A 149 -1.07 -0.95 -26.71
CA GLY A 149 -0.57 -2.32 -26.90
C GLY A 149 -1.73 -3.25 -27.26
N SER A 150 -2.22 -3.23 -28.51
CA SER A 150 -1.70 -3.98 -29.68
C SER A 150 -2.08 -5.46 -29.63
#